data_AF-A0A925JBC8-F1
#
_entry.id   AF-A0A925JBC8-F1
#
_cell.length_a   1.000
_cell.length_b   1.000
_cell.length_c   1.000
_cell.angle_alpha   90.00
_cell.angle_beta   90.00
_cell.angle_gamma   90.00
#
_symmetry.space_group_name_H-M   'P 1'
#
loop_
_entity.id
_entity.type
_entity.pdbx_description
1 polymer ?
#
loop_
_entity_poly.entity_id
_entity_poly.type
_entity_poly.pdbx_seq_one_letter_code
_entity_poly.pdbx_strand_id
1 'polypeptide(L)'
;MKSHPILNLDGNNTWRLVLWNQLIVDRFPANIFGIGFGTPALYYYPIADYSKLESLPYVMGAHNSYVYLFSRLGVVYLLLIVPIYAIIFREYFKFKNYYRANNEILIFWSFFAITIISLFNPTLETPIYAGGYWMMMGFVARCISLRRTNAVNPIPKA
;
A
#
# COMPACT_ATOMS: atom_id res chain seq x y z
N MET A 1 -3.55 3.83 33.52
CA MET A 1 -4.35 4.78 32.72
C MET A 1 -5.65 4.09 32.34
N LYS A 2 -6.83 4.71 32.58
CA LYS A 2 -8.10 4.17 32.10
C LYS A 2 -8.24 4.53 30.62
N SER A 3 -8.18 3.54 29.72
CA SER A 3 -8.46 3.73 28.29
C SER A 3 -9.95 4.06 28.09
N HIS A 4 -10.26 4.89 27.11
CA HIS A 4 -11.65 5.16 26.73
C HIS A 4 -12.31 3.85 26.25
N PRO A 5 -13.56 3.53 26.62
CA PRO A 5 -14.20 2.24 26.31
C PRO A 5 -14.17 1.85 24.83
N ILE A 6 -14.29 2.83 23.93
CA ILE A 6 -14.20 2.66 22.47
C ILE A 6 -12.82 2.16 22.03
N LEU A 7 -11.75 2.57 22.71
CA LEU A 7 -10.36 2.16 22.44
C LEU A 7 -9.99 0.83 23.12
N ASN A 8 -10.93 0.23 23.86
CA ASN A 8 -10.74 -1.03 24.59
C ASN A 8 -11.33 -2.24 23.83
N LEU A 9 -11.86 -2.04 22.62
CA LEU A 9 -12.45 -3.10 21.80
C LEU A 9 -11.42 -4.05 21.18
N ASP A 10 -10.25 -3.52 20.78
CA ASP A 10 -9.11 -4.30 20.28
C ASP A 10 -7.81 -3.52 20.44
N GLY A 11 -6.86 -4.07 21.19
CA GLY A 11 -5.57 -3.43 21.44
C GLY A 11 -4.75 -3.23 20.16
N ASN A 12 -4.91 -4.09 19.15
CA ASN A 12 -4.16 -3.99 17.89
C ASN A 12 -4.64 -2.78 17.06
N ASN A 13 -5.95 -2.67 16.84
CA ASN A 13 -6.54 -1.54 16.14
C ASN A 13 -6.29 -0.21 16.86
N THR A 14 -6.41 -0.17 18.19
CA THR A 14 -6.08 1.02 18.98
C THR A 14 -4.62 1.45 18.77
N TRP A 15 -3.69 0.49 18.75
CA TRP A 15 -2.28 0.80 18.52
C TRP A 15 -2.04 1.33 17.10
N ARG A 16 -2.65 0.73 16.08
CA ARG A 16 -2.57 1.23 14.69
C ARG A 16 -3.04 2.67 14.59
N LEU A 17 -4.15 3.04 15.23
CA LEU A 17 -4.65 4.42 15.22
C LEU A 17 -3.69 5.41 15.88
N VAL A 18 -3.04 5.02 16.99
CA VAL A 18 -2.01 5.85 17.63
C VAL A 18 -0.80 6.03 16.70
N LEU A 19 -0.33 4.96 16.06
CA LEU A 19 0.76 5.04 15.09
C LEU A 19 0.41 5.93 13.90
N TRP A 20 -0.80 5.80 13.34
CA TRP A 20 -1.23 6.60 12.19
C TRP A 20 -1.38 8.07 12.56
N ASN A 21 -1.84 8.37 13.77
CA ASN A 21 -1.88 9.73 14.29
C ASN A 21 -0.47 10.35 14.32
N GLN A 22 0.51 9.66 14.92
CA GLN A 22 1.90 10.15 14.98
C GLN A 22 2.55 10.31 13.60
N LEU A 23 2.26 9.40 12.67
CA LEU A 23 2.85 9.43 11.33
C LEU A 23 2.26 10.53 10.45
N ILE A 24 0.96 10.79 10.59
CA ILE A 24 0.21 11.67 9.69
C ILE A 24 -0.17 12.97 10.38
N VAL A 25 -0.97 12.91 11.44
CA VAL A 25 -1.57 14.10 12.04
C VAL A 25 -0.53 14.97 12.72
N ASP A 26 0.39 14.39 13.49
CA ASP A 26 1.42 15.15 14.21
C ASP A 26 2.45 15.82 13.28
N ARG A 27 2.55 15.36 12.02
CA ARG A 27 3.56 15.81 11.05
C ARG A 27 3.00 16.70 9.95
N PHE A 28 1.72 16.58 9.63
CA PHE A 28 1.06 17.42 8.64
C PHE A 28 0.42 18.65 9.28
N PRO A 29 0.43 19.82 8.62
CA PRO A 29 0.93 20.06 7.26
C PRO A 29 2.42 20.43 7.20
N ALA A 30 3.15 20.47 8.32
CA ALA A 30 4.56 20.90 8.34
C ALA A 30 5.46 20.07 7.40
N ASN A 31 5.04 18.83 7.08
CA ASN A 31 5.82 17.89 6.31
C ASN A 31 5.08 17.37 5.06
N ILE A 32 4.65 18.29 4.18
CA ILE A 32 3.88 17.98 2.96
C ILE A 32 4.60 16.98 2.04
N PHE A 33 5.94 17.02 2.00
CA PHE A 33 6.77 16.16 1.15
C PHE A 33 7.23 14.87 1.85
N GLY A 34 6.77 14.63 3.08
CA GLY A 34 7.13 13.45 3.86
C GLY A 34 8.51 13.55 4.52
N ILE A 35 8.74 12.70 5.54
CA ILE A 35 9.94 12.79 6.40
C ILE A 35 11.20 12.24 5.74
N GLY A 36 11.09 11.68 4.54
CA GLY A 36 12.16 10.94 3.87
C GLY A 36 12.40 9.54 4.46
N PHE A 37 13.13 8.71 3.73
CA PHE A 37 13.62 7.41 4.22
C PHE A 37 14.85 7.60 5.12
N GLY A 38 15.08 6.69 6.07
CA GLY A 38 16.20 6.76 7.01
C GLY A 38 15.97 7.66 8.24
N THR A 39 14.92 8.49 8.23
CA THR A 39 14.52 9.31 9.39
C THR A 39 13.69 8.48 10.39
N PRO A 40 13.77 8.72 11.71
CA PRO A 40 12.84 8.12 12.67
C PRO A 40 11.38 8.49 12.35
N ALA A 41 10.52 7.49 12.21
CA ALA A 41 9.13 7.70 11.81
C ALA A 41 8.21 7.99 13.01
N LEU A 42 8.45 7.34 14.16
CA LEU A 42 7.64 7.54 15.37
C LEU A 42 8.52 8.07 16.51
N TYR A 43 7.87 8.69 17.50
CA TYR A 43 8.54 9.29 18.66
C TYR A 43 8.21 8.59 19.97
N TYR A 44 7.02 7.98 20.07
CA TYR A 44 6.57 7.33 21.29
C TYR A 44 6.24 5.85 21.06
N TYR A 45 6.73 5.02 21.99
CA TYR A 45 6.56 3.58 21.97
C TYR A 45 6.14 3.10 23.36
N PRO A 46 5.07 2.31 23.51
CA PRO A 46 4.81 1.51 24.69
C PRO A 46 5.77 0.32 24.64
N ILE A 47 6.95 0.49 25.24
CA ILE A 47 7.98 -0.53 25.19
C ILE A 47 7.77 -1.50 26.36
N ALA A 48 7.53 -2.78 26.05
CA ALA A 48 7.65 -3.85 27.02
C ALA A 48 9.12 -4.33 27.19
N ASP A 49 9.96 -4.09 26.17
CA ASP A 49 11.36 -4.52 26.10
C ASP A 49 12.28 -3.38 25.62
N TYR A 50 12.91 -2.70 26.58
CA TYR A 50 13.76 -1.53 26.36
C TYR A 50 15.03 -1.82 25.55
N SER A 51 15.40 -3.08 25.35
CA SER A 51 16.55 -3.46 24.52
C SER A 51 16.37 -3.13 23.04
N LYS A 52 15.12 -2.95 22.58
CA LYS A 52 14.80 -2.67 21.16
C LYS A 52 14.58 -1.19 20.86
N LEU A 53 14.77 -0.31 21.85
CA LEU A 53 14.42 1.10 21.77
C LEU A 53 15.08 1.84 20.60
N GLU A 54 16.32 1.49 20.26
CA GLU A 54 17.07 2.14 19.18
C GLU A 54 16.63 1.70 17.78
N SER A 55 16.14 0.46 17.62
CA SER A 55 15.75 -0.09 16.31
C SER A 55 14.26 0.05 16.01
N LEU A 56 13.41 0.04 17.04
CA LEU A 56 11.95 0.18 16.91
C LEU A 56 11.52 1.41 16.11
N PRO A 57 12.17 2.59 16.21
CA PRO A 57 11.77 3.75 15.43
C PRO A 57 11.97 3.70 13.93
N TYR A 58 12.78 2.75 13.50
CA TYR A 58 13.09 2.51 12.10
C TYR A 58 12.37 1.28 11.57
N VAL A 59 12.00 0.33 12.44
CA VAL A 59 11.50 -1.01 12.08
C VAL A 59 10.00 -1.19 12.36
N MET A 60 9.42 -0.51 13.36
CA MET A 60 7.96 -0.56 13.55
C MET A 60 7.26 0.28 12.49
N GLY A 61 6.69 -0.44 11.53
CA GLY A 61 5.86 0.10 10.46
C GLY A 61 4.51 0.61 10.94
N ALA A 62 3.80 1.29 10.03
CA ALA A 62 2.43 1.73 10.28
C ALA A 62 1.44 0.55 10.36
N HIS A 63 1.89 -0.69 10.10
CA HIS A 63 1.05 -1.83 9.80
C HIS A 63 0.02 -1.51 8.69
N ASN A 64 0.40 -0.61 7.80
CA ASN A 64 -0.34 -0.16 6.64
C ASN A 64 0.68 0.47 5.70
N SER A 65 0.99 -0.23 4.62
CA SER A 65 2.03 0.16 3.67
C SER A 65 1.78 1.54 3.06
N TYR A 66 0.52 1.91 2.86
CA TYR A 66 0.15 3.19 2.24
C TYR A 66 0.30 4.35 3.22
N VAL A 67 -0.07 4.16 4.50
CA VAL A 67 0.17 5.17 5.55
C VAL A 67 1.66 5.38 5.75
N TYR A 68 2.44 4.29 5.77
CA TYR A 68 3.88 4.37 5.88
C TYR A 68 4.51 5.11 4.69
N LEU A 69 4.18 4.73 3.45
CA LEU A 69 4.73 5.40 2.27
C LEU A 69 4.28 6.86 2.17
N PHE A 70 3.04 7.17 2.56
CA PHE A 70 2.57 8.55 2.62
C PHE A 70 3.29 9.37 3.70
N SER A 71 3.60 8.81 4.87
CA SER A 71 4.39 9.55 5.87
C SER A 71 5.82 9.83 5.38
N ARG A 72 6.40 8.91 4.61
CA ARG A 72 7.76 9.01 4.05
C ARG A 72 7.89 9.98 2.89
N LEU A 73 6.92 9.99 1.98
CA LEU A 73 7.00 10.69 0.69
C LEU A 73 5.93 11.79 0.52
N GLY A 74 4.99 11.89 1.46
CA GLY A 74 3.93 12.89 1.47
C GLY A 74 3.09 12.93 0.20
N VAL A 75 2.79 14.14 -0.28
CA VAL A 75 1.97 14.34 -1.48
C VAL A 75 2.60 13.74 -2.74
N VAL A 76 3.94 13.61 -2.79
CA VAL A 76 4.64 13.00 -3.94
C VAL A 76 4.20 11.56 -4.12
N TYR A 77 4.00 10.82 -3.02
CA TYR A 77 3.48 9.46 -3.10
C TYR A 77 2.11 9.41 -3.77
N LEU A 78 1.20 10.31 -3.40
CA LEU A 78 -0.14 10.38 -3.99
C LEU A 78 -0.07 10.67 -5.50
N LEU A 79 0.79 11.60 -5.90
CA LEU A 79 0.99 11.94 -7.31
C LEU A 79 1.50 10.75 -8.14
N LEU A 80 2.29 9.86 -7.55
CA LEU A 80 2.80 8.66 -8.22
C LEU A 80 1.78 7.52 -8.22
N ILE A 81 1.14 7.25 -7.08
CA ILE A 81 0.34 6.02 -6.90
C ILE A 81 -1.10 6.17 -7.37
N VAL A 82 -1.72 7.35 -7.23
CA VAL A 82 -3.13 7.56 -7.58
C VAL A 82 -3.37 7.38 -9.10
N PRO A 83 -2.54 7.95 -10.01
CA PRO A 83 -2.72 7.72 -11.44
C PRO A 83 -2.60 6.25 -11.84
N ILE A 84 -1.68 5.50 -11.21
CA ILE A 84 -1.50 4.07 -11.46
C ILE A 84 -2.79 3.32 -11.12
N TYR A 85 -3.32 3.51 -9.91
CA TYR A 85 -4.59 2.87 -9.52
C TYR A 85 -5.77 3.33 -10.38
N ALA A 86 -5.86 4.61 -10.71
CA ALA A 86 -6.92 5.12 -11.57
C ALA A 86 -6.91 4.43 -12.95
N ILE A 87 -5.73 4.18 -13.53
CA ILE A 87 -5.58 3.42 -14.77
C ILE A 87 -6.02 1.97 -14.57
N ILE A 88 -5.51 1.29 -13.54
CA ILE A 88 -5.82 -0.13 -13.28
C ILE A 88 -7.32 -0.34 -13.05
N PHE A 89 -7.95 0.48 -12.20
CA PHE A 89 -9.39 0.37 -11.92
C PHE A 89 -10.23 0.68 -13.16
N ARG A 90 -9.93 1.76 -13.88
CA ARG A 90 -10.65 2.11 -15.12
C ARG A 90 -10.57 0.98 -16.13
N GLU A 91 -9.38 0.41 -16.31
CA GLU A 91 -9.14 -0.68 -17.24
C GLU A 91 -9.87 -1.96 -16.82
N TYR A 92 -9.79 -2.34 -15.55
CA TYR A 92 -10.50 -3.48 -14.99
C TYR A 92 -12.02 -3.35 -15.19
N PHE A 93 -12.62 -2.24 -14.75
CA PHE A 93 -14.07 -2.08 -14.83
C PHE A 93 -14.59 -1.99 -16.27
N LYS A 94 -13.82 -1.38 -17.17
CA LYS A 94 -14.19 -1.25 -18.59
C LYS A 94 -14.03 -2.55 -19.37
N PHE A 95 -13.00 -3.35 -19.07
CA PHE A 95 -12.62 -4.51 -19.90
C PHE A 95 -12.62 -5.86 -19.16
N LYS A 96 -13.21 -5.96 -17.96
CA LYS A 96 -13.30 -7.23 -17.18
C LYS A 96 -13.79 -8.43 -17.99
N ASN A 97 -14.73 -8.25 -18.92
CA ASN A 97 -15.26 -9.34 -19.75
C ASN A 97 -14.19 -9.87 -20.74
N TYR A 98 -13.36 -8.98 -21.29
CA TYR A 98 -12.20 -9.38 -22.11
C TYR A 98 -11.23 -10.22 -21.28
N TYR A 99 -10.85 -9.75 -20.09
CA TYR A 99 -9.89 -10.45 -19.24
C TYR A 99 -10.43 -11.80 -18.74
N ARG A 100 -11.74 -11.92 -18.52
CA ARG A 100 -12.40 -13.20 -18.23
C ARG A 100 -12.31 -14.16 -19.43
N ALA A 101 -12.61 -13.68 -20.64
CA ALA A 101 -12.55 -14.50 -21.85
C ALA A 101 -11.13 -14.98 -22.20
N ASN A 102 -10.10 -14.24 -21.80
CA ASN A 102 -8.69 -14.57 -22.06
C ASN A 102 -7.99 -15.24 -20.86
N ASN A 103 -8.71 -15.63 -19.80
CA ASN A 103 -8.15 -16.23 -18.58
C ASN A 103 -7.14 -15.35 -17.80
N GLU A 104 -7.18 -14.04 -17.99
CA GLU A 104 -6.27 -13.07 -17.35
C GLU A 104 -6.90 -12.43 -16.09
N ILE A 105 -8.19 -12.65 -15.84
CA ILE A 105 -8.92 -11.99 -14.75
C ILE A 105 -8.34 -12.28 -13.35
N LEU A 106 -7.79 -13.47 -13.16
CA LEU A 106 -7.20 -13.88 -11.88
C LEU A 106 -5.98 -13.04 -11.52
N ILE A 107 -5.24 -12.53 -12.51
CA ILE A 107 -4.09 -11.64 -12.26
C ILE A 107 -4.55 -10.34 -11.60
N PHE A 108 -5.66 -9.76 -12.07
CA PHE A 108 -6.25 -8.56 -11.47
C PHE A 108 -6.76 -8.84 -10.05
N TRP A 109 -7.45 -9.96 -9.83
CA TRP A 109 -7.96 -10.31 -8.51
C TRP A 109 -6.84 -10.57 -7.51
N SER A 110 -5.77 -11.25 -7.92
CA SER A 110 -4.56 -11.43 -7.10
C SER A 110 -3.92 -10.09 -6.76
N PHE A 111 -3.79 -9.17 -7.74
CA PHE A 111 -3.26 -7.83 -7.48
C PHE A 111 -4.14 -7.01 -6.50
N PHE A 112 -5.47 -7.10 -6.62
CA PHE A 112 -6.37 -6.45 -5.66
C PHE A 112 -6.30 -7.09 -4.28
N ALA A 113 -6.19 -8.41 -4.19
CA ALA A 113 -6.05 -9.12 -2.92
C ALA A 113 -4.78 -8.67 -2.18
N ILE A 114 -3.63 -8.63 -2.85
CA ILE A 114 -2.39 -8.15 -2.21
C ILE A 114 -2.44 -6.66 -1.87
N THR A 115 -3.12 -5.84 -2.69
CA THR A 115 -3.36 -4.41 -2.40
C THR A 115 -4.18 -4.26 -1.10
N ILE A 116 -5.25 -5.04 -0.95
CA ILE A 116 -6.08 -5.03 0.25
C ILE A 116 -5.28 -5.49 1.46
N ILE A 117 -4.48 -6.56 1.32
CA ILE A 117 -3.59 -7.03 2.39
C ILE A 117 -2.61 -5.93 2.80
N SER A 118 -2.07 -5.18 1.84
CA SER A 118 -1.11 -4.09 2.06
C SER A 118 -1.72 -2.89 2.82
N LEU A 119 -3.06 -2.71 2.81
CA LEU A 119 -3.73 -1.70 3.63
C LEU A 119 -3.66 -2.01 5.13
N PHE A 120 -3.40 -3.27 5.50
CA PHE A 120 -3.40 -3.72 6.90
C PHE A 120 -2.09 -4.39 7.30
N ASN A 121 -1.10 -4.42 6.41
CA ASN A 121 0.19 -5.06 6.61
C ASN A 121 1.33 -4.25 5.99
N PRO A 122 2.56 -4.40 6.51
CA PRO A 122 3.76 -3.75 5.99
C PRO A 122 4.31 -4.44 4.73
N THR A 123 3.44 -4.81 3.79
CA THR A 123 3.80 -5.51 2.53
C THR A 123 4.78 -4.71 1.67
N LEU A 124 4.63 -3.39 1.55
CA LEU A 124 5.55 -2.56 0.74
C LEU A 124 6.77 -2.08 1.54
N GLU A 125 6.79 -2.35 2.84
CA GLU A 125 7.86 -1.92 3.74
C GLU A 125 8.99 -2.97 3.77
N THR A 126 8.68 -4.24 3.52
CA THR A 126 9.68 -5.31 3.45
C THR A 126 10.16 -5.53 2.01
N PRO A 127 11.48 -5.69 1.76
CA PRO A 127 12.00 -5.88 0.40
C PRO A 127 11.38 -7.09 -0.32
N ILE A 128 11.17 -8.19 0.39
CA ILE A 128 10.66 -9.44 -0.18
C ILE A 128 9.21 -9.27 -0.65
N TYR A 129 8.34 -8.73 0.21
CA TYR A 129 6.92 -8.58 -0.12
C TYR A 129 6.68 -7.43 -1.11
N ALA A 130 7.48 -6.37 -1.03
CA ALA A 130 7.46 -5.30 -2.03
C ALA A 130 7.81 -5.84 -3.42
N GLY A 131 8.84 -6.69 -3.53
CA GLY A 131 9.21 -7.34 -4.79
C GLY A 131 8.05 -8.13 -5.41
N GLY A 132 7.37 -8.95 -4.61
CA GLY A 132 6.18 -9.69 -5.07
C GLY A 132 5.03 -8.78 -5.50
N TYR A 133 4.81 -7.69 -4.75
CA TYR A 133 3.78 -6.71 -5.08
C TYR A 133 4.04 -6.01 -6.42
N TRP A 134 5.26 -5.51 -6.63
CA TRP A 134 5.62 -4.82 -7.87
C TRP A 134 5.65 -5.78 -9.07
N MET A 135 6.03 -7.04 -8.87
CA MET A 135 5.94 -8.08 -9.89
C MET A 135 4.49 -8.31 -10.33
N MET A 136 3.55 -8.43 -9.39
CA MET A 136 2.12 -8.59 -9.69
C MET A 136 1.56 -7.37 -10.43
N MET A 137 1.97 -6.17 -10.07
CA MET A 137 1.62 -4.96 -10.82
C MET A 137 2.18 -5.01 -12.25
N GLY A 138 3.38 -5.55 -12.45
CA GLY A 138 3.97 -5.79 -13.77
C GLY A 138 3.15 -6.76 -14.63
N PHE A 139 2.63 -7.83 -14.05
CA PHE A 139 1.71 -8.74 -14.76
C PHE A 139 0.41 -8.06 -15.16
N VAL A 140 -0.18 -7.25 -14.26
CA VAL A 140 -1.35 -6.42 -14.61
C VAL A 140 -1.01 -5.50 -15.78
N ALA A 141 0.10 -4.76 -15.71
CA ALA A 141 0.53 -3.87 -16.78
C ALA A 141 0.71 -4.61 -18.13
N ARG A 142 1.23 -5.85 -18.10
CA ARG A 142 1.37 -6.69 -19.28
C ARG A 142 0.02 -7.08 -19.90
N CYS A 143 -0.95 -7.52 -19.10
CA CYS A 143 -2.30 -7.85 -19.60
C CYS A 143 -2.97 -6.63 -20.26
N ILE A 144 -2.82 -5.44 -19.64
CA ILE A 144 -3.34 -4.18 -20.19
C ILE A 144 -2.69 -3.86 -21.54
N SER A 145 -1.36 -4.02 -21.62
CA SER A 145 -0.60 -3.80 -22.86
C SER A 145 -1.06 -4.74 -23.98
N LEU A 146 -1.18 -6.05 -23.71
CA LEU A 146 -1.64 -7.05 -24.67
C LEU A 146 -3.04 -6.74 -25.21
N ARG A 147 -4.00 -6.39 -24.33
CA ARG A 147 -5.35 -6.00 -24.77
C ARG A 147 -5.32 -4.77 -25.66
N ARG A 148 -4.50 -3.76 -25.34
CA ARG A 148 -4.36 -2.55 -26.16
C ARG A 148 -3.81 -2.87 -27.54
N THR A 149 -2.79 -3.72 -27.62
CA THR A 149 -2.23 -4.17 -28.90
C THR A 149 -3.25 -4.95 -29.73
N ASN A 150 -3.97 -5.90 -29.12
CA ASN A 150 -5.00 -6.70 -29.81
C ASN A 150 -6.19 -5.87 -30.29
N ALA A 151 -6.51 -4.75 -29.62
CA ALA A 151 -7.55 -3.84 -30.05
C ALA A 151 -7.14 -3.00 -31.28
N VAL A 152 -5.84 -2.76 -31.47
CA VAL A 152 -5.31 -2.02 -32.63
C VAL A 152 -5.06 -2.98 -33.81
N ASN A 153 -4.54 -4.17 -33.54
CA ASN A 153 -4.22 -5.18 -34.55
C ASN A 153 -4.93 -6.50 -34.17
N PRO A 154 -6.20 -6.69 -34.57
CA PRO A 154 -6.91 -7.93 -34.27
C PRO A 154 -6.22 -9.10 -35.00
N ILE A 155 -5.62 -10.01 -34.24
CA ILE A 155 -5.07 -11.25 -34.79
C ILE A 155 -6.25 -12.06 -35.31
N PRO A 156 -6.26 -12.48 -36.60
CA PRO A 156 -7.30 -13.34 -37.11
C PRO A 156 -7.32 -14.63 -36.29
N LYS A 157 -8.48 -14.95 -35.72
CA LYS A 157 -8.68 -16.23 -35.03
C LYS A 157 -8.52 -17.33 -36.07
N ALA A 158 -7.53 -18.20 -35.86
CA ALA A 158 -7.36 -19.43 -36.63
C ALA A 158 -8.51 -20.41 -36.37
#